data_AF-Q53156-F1
#
_entry.id   AF-Q53156-F1
#
_cell.length_a   1.000
_cell.length_b   1.000
_cell.length_c   1.000
_cell.angle_alpha   90.00
_cell.angle_beta   90.00
_cell.angle_gamma   90.00
#
_symmetry.space_group_name_H-M   'P 1'
#
loop_
_entity.id
_entity.type
_entity.pdbx_description
1 polymer ?
#
loop_
_entity_poly.entity_id
_entity_poly.type
_entity_poly.pdbx_seq_one_letter_code
_entity_poly.pdbx_strand_id
1 'polypeptide(L)' 'DPGGALCQMLVRHGVRAEVSVLAKTMPRISDVIARHVRDQDADLLVMGAYGHSRFREAILGGATRDMLELAEVPVLMAH' A
#
# COMPACT_ATOMS: atom_id res chain seq x y z
N ASP A 1 -6.47 -11.21 12.12
CA ASP A 1 -5.38 -10.24 12.22
C ASP A 1 -4.66 -10.17 10.87
N PRO A 2 -5.06 -9.25 9.98
CA PRO A 2 -4.42 -9.11 8.68
C PRO A 2 -2.99 -8.59 8.86
N GLY A 3 -1.99 -9.42 8.58
CA GLY A 3 -0.58 -9.02 8.55
C GLY A 3 0.26 -9.37 9.78
N GLY A 4 -0.34 -9.77 10.91
CA GLY A 4 0.40 -10.06 12.16
C GLY A 4 1.50 -11.13 12.00
N ALA A 5 1.20 -12.24 11.32
CA ALA A 5 2.19 -13.31 11.08
C ALA A 5 3.36 -12.85 10.19
N LEU A 6 3.09 -11.98 9.20
CA LEU A 6 4.11 -11.42 8.33
C LEU A 6 5.03 -10.46 9.11
N CYS A 7 4.44 -9.58 9.93
CA CYS A 7 5.19 -8.68 10.79
C CYS A 7 6.11 -9.46 11.75
N GLN A 8 5.60 -10.51 12.40
CA GLN A 8 6.42 -11.38 13.25
C GLN A 8 7.58 -12.02 12.49
N MET A 9 7.36 -12.46 11.24
CA MET A 9 8.43 -13.00 10.40
C MET A 9 9.50 -11.94 10.12
N LEU A 10 9.12 -10.74 9.71
CA LEU A 10 10.05 -9.63 9.45
C LEU A 10 10.88 -9.25 10.68
N VAL A 11 10.23 -9.15 11.84
CA VAL A 11 10.90 -8.84 13.12
C VAL A 11 11.93 -9.92 13.48
N ARG A 12 11.63 -11.21 13.24
CA ARG A 12 12.61 -12.30 13.44
C ARG A 12 13.86 -12.16 12.57
N HIS A 13 13.75 -11.45 11.45
CA HIS A 13 14.87 -11.14 10.55
C HIS A 13 15.51 -9.76 10.82
N GLY A 14 15.19 -9.12 11.95
CA GLY A 14 15.78 -7.83 12.35
C GLY A 14 15.17 -6.61 11.66
N VAL A 15 14.05 -6.77 10.96
CA VAL A 15 13.31 -5.65 10.34
C VAL A 15 12.36 -5.05 11.37
N ARG A 16 12.41 -3.73 11.57
CA ARG A 16 11.37 -3.01 12.32
C ARG A 16 10.11 -2.95 11.46
N ALA A 17 9.06 -3.63 11.90
CA ALA A 17 7.79 -3.71 11.17
C ALA A 17 6.62 -3.43 12.11
N GLU A 18 5.60 -2.76 11.58
CA GLU A 18 4.34 -2.47 12.24
C GLU A 18 3.17 -2.85 11.31
N VAL A 19 2.04 -3.24 11.90
CA VAL A 19 0.79 -3.47 11.17
C VAL A 19 -0.18 -2.36 11.50
N SER A 20 -0.58 -1.58 10.50
CA SER A 20 -1.58 -0.52 10.65
C SER A 20 -2.86 -0.90 9.88
N VAL A 21 -3.99 -0.93 10.58
CA VAL A 21 -5.32 -1.12 9.96
C VAL A 21 -5.98 0.24 9.81
N LEU A 22 -6.09 0.72 8.56
CA LEU A 22 -6.63 2.03 8.26
C LEU A 22 -8.13 1.94 7.96
N ALA A 23 -8.94 2.74 8.65
CA ALA A 23 -10.35 2.91 8.31
C ALA A 23 -10.50 3.73 7.02
N LYS A 24 -11.52 3.43 6.22
CA LYS A 24 -11.86 4.24 5.03
C LYS A 24 -12.53 5.55 5.47
N THR A 25 -11.73 6.52 5.90
CA THR A 25 -12.22 7.83 6.37
C THR A 25 -12.34 8.87 5.25
N MET A 26 -11.97 8.52 4.02
CA MET A 26 -11.99 9.42 2.85
C MET A 26 -12.67 8.73 1.65
N PRO A 27 -13.16 9.51 0.66
CA PRO A 27 -13.84 8.95 -0.51
C PRO A 27 -12.98 7.94 -1.29
N ARG A 28 -11.71 8.30 -1.53
CA ARG A 28 -10.76 7.45 -2.26
C ARG A 28 -9.81 6.74 -1.29
N ILE A 29 -9.49 5.48 -1.62
CA ILE A 29 -8.50 4.68 -0.87
C ILE A 29 -7.10 5.27 -1.01
N SER A 30 -6.78 5.79 -2.20
CA SER A 30 -5.56 6.54 -2.49
C SER A 30 -5.32 7.69 -1.53
N ASP A 31 -6.35 8.46 -1.18
CA ASP A 31 -6.22 9.59 -0.23
C ASP A 31 -5.89 9.11 1.18
N VAL A 32 -6.47 7.99 1.62
CA VAL A 32 -6.16 7.37 2.91
C VAL A 32 -4.71 6.89 2.93
N ILE A 33 -4.25 6.24 1.86
CA ILE A 33 -2.87 5.76 1.72
C ILE A 33 -1.89 6.95 1.70
N ALA A 34 -2.14 7.96 0.86
CA ALA A 34 -1.28 9.15 0.75
C ALA A 34 -1.20 9.93 2.06
N ARG A 35 -2.30 10.04 2.80
CA ARG A 35 -2.27 10.59 4.15
C ARG A 35 -1.39 9.76 5.07
N HIS A 36 -1.55 8.44 5.07
CA HIS A 36 -0.75 7.59 5.96
C HIS A 36 0.75 7.63 5.61
N VAL A 37 1.11 7.63 4.33
CA VAL A 37 2.50 7.82 3.86
C VAL A 37 3.09 9.11 4.42
N ARG A 38 2.35 10.24 4.34
CA ARG A 38 2.78 11.51 4.93
C ARG A 38 2.85 11.47 6.46
N ASP A 39 1.86 10.91 7.12
CA ASP A 39 1.81 10.80 8.58
C ASP A 39 2.95 9.92 9.13
N GLN A 40 3.51 9.02 8.31
CA GLN A 40 4.66 8.16 8.64
C GLN A 40 6.01 8.71 8.14
N ASP A 41 6.01 9.81 7.39
CA ASP A 41 7.21 10.35 6.72
C ASP A 41 7.94 9.27 5.89
N ALA A 42 7.17 8.47 5.15
CA ALA A 42 7.71 7.33 4.42
C ALA A 42 8.37 7.76 3.10
N ASP A 43 9.58 7.27 2.83
CA ASP A 43 10.35 7.62 1.61
C ASP A 43 9.97 6.80 0.37
N LEU A 44 9.28 5.66 0.54
CA LEU A 44 8.94 4.72 -0.52
C LEU A 44 7.62 4.02 -0.22
N LEU A 45 6.72 3.99 -1.20
CA LEU A 45 5.50 3.18 -1.14
C LEU A 45 5.67 1.92 -1.99
N VAL A 46 5.60 0.75 -1.35
CA VAL A 46 5.54 -0.54 -2.05
C VAL A 46 4.10 -1.01 -2.12
N MET A 47 3.59 -1.29 -3.33
CA MET A 47 2.24 -1.80 -3.52
C MET A 47 2.23 -3.05 -4.40
N GLY A 48 1.33 -3.98 -4.07
CA GLY A 48 1.05 -5.13 -4.92
C GLY A 48 0.37 -4.71 -6.22
N ALA A 49 0.92 -5.14 -7.35
CA ALA A 49 0.39 -4.88 -8.69
C ALA A 49 -0.63 -5.96 -9.12
N TYR A 50 -1.70 -6.19 -8.34
CA TYR A 50 -2.83 -7.09 -8.64
C TYR A 50 -2.72 -8.57 -8.21
N GLY A 51 -3.77 -9.07 -7.54
CA GLY A 51 -3.95 -10.47 -7.12
C GLY A 51 -5.31 -11.11 -7.51
N HIS A 52 -6.13 -10.42 -8.32
CA HIS A 52 -7.37 -10.99 -8.85
C HIS A 52 -7.34 -11.02 -10.38
N SER A 53 -7.10 -12.21 -10.93
CA SER A 53 -7.23 -12.65 -12.34
C SER A 53 -6.68 -11.72 -13.43
N ARG A 54 -5.70 -12.24 -14.18
CA ARG A 54 -4.95 -11.66 -15.30
C ARG A 54 -5.80 -11.29 -16.55
N PHE A 55 -7.05 -10.80 -16.40
CA PHE A 55 -7.96 -10.53 -17.52
C PHE A 55 -8.72 -9.19 -17.44
N ARG A 56 -8.29 -8.24 -16.60
CA ARG A 56 -8.88 -6.88 -16.61
C ARG A 56 -7.85 -5.76 -16.48
N GLU A 57 -6.71 -5.93 -17.16
CA GLU A 57 -5.61 -4.96 -17.21
C GLU A 57 -5.91 -3.69 -18.04
N ALA A 58 -7.12 -3.53 -18.60
CA ALA A 58 -7.60 -2.21 -19.07
C ALA A 58 -8.20 -1.34 -17.94
N ILE A 59 -8.24 -1.85 -16.70
CA ILE A 59 -8.95 -1.27 -15.55
C ILE A 59 -8.01 -1.26 -14.36
N LEU A 60 -6.98 -0.39 -14.44
CA LEU A 60 -6.29 0.02 -13.23
C LEU A 60 -7.34 0.66 -12.31
N GLY A 61 -7.85 -0.11 -11.33
CA GLY A 61 -8.85 0.37 -10.39
C GLY A 61 -8.38 1.62 -9.66
N GLY A 62 -9.33 2.46 -9.23
CA GLY A 62 -9.09 3.83 -8.77
C GLY A 62 -7.85 4.02 -7.89
N ALA A 63 -7.65 3.18 -6.86
CA ALA A 63 -6.52 3.37 -5.93
C ALA A 63 -5.13 3.23 -6.58
N THR A 64 -4.87 2.16 -7.35
CA THR A 64 -3.55 1.95 -7.99
C THR A 64 -3.26 3.04 -9.00
N ARG A 65 -4.25 3.39 -9.82
CA ARG A 65 -4.13 4.46 -10.81
C ARG A 65 -3.88 5.81 -10.13
N ASP A 66 -4.69 6.15 -9.14
CA ASP A 66 -4.56 7.39 -8.38
C ASP A 66 -3.18 7.50 -7.70
N MET A 67 -2.64 6.39 -7.18
CA MET A 67 -1.30 6.40 -6.57
C MET A 67 -0.19 6.56 -7.61
N LEU A 68 -0.30 5.95 -8.79
CA LEU A 68 0.67 6.18 -9.86
C LEU A 68 0.63 7.62 -10.40
N GLU A 69 -0.55 8.27 -10.38
CA GLU A 69 -0.72 9.64 -10.87
C GLU A 69 -0.37 10.70 -9.81
N LEU A 70 -0.62 10.44 -8.52
CA LEU A 70 -0.64 11.47 -7.47
C LEU A 70 0.26 11.18 -6.26
N ALA A 71 0.98 10.06 -6.22
CA ALA A 71 1.87 9.78 -5.10
C ALA A 71 2.97 10.85 -4.98
N GLU A 72 3.18 11.31 -3.75
CA GLU A 72 4.22 12.28 -3.42
C GLU A 72 5.59 11.63 -3.19
N VAL A 73 5.63 10.29 -3.16
CA VAL A 73 6.83 9.47 -2.96
C VAL A 73 6.96 8.45 -4.09
N PRO A 74 8.17 7.96 -4.41
CA PRO A 74 8.33 6.88 -5.36
C PRO A 74 7.44 5.68 -5.02
N VAL A 75 6.81 5.11 -6.05
CA VAL A 75 5.96 3.92 -5.91
C VAL A 75 6.64 2.73 -6.58
N LEU A 76 6.97 1.72 -5.79
CA LEU A 76 7.45 0.43 -6.29
C LEU A 76 6.27 -0.54 -6.41
N MET A 77 5.97 -0.94 -7.64
CA MET A 77 4.97 -1.96 -7.92
C MET A 77 5.62 -3.34 -7.87
N ALA A 78 5.16 -4.20 -6.96
CA ALA A 78 5.68 -5.56 -6.74
C ALA A 78 4.65 -6.63 -7.11
N HIS A 79 5.11 -7.80 -7.59
CA HIS A 79 4.28 -8.96 -7.91
C HIS A 79 4.47 -10.10 -6.89
#